data_AF-B3MAU6-F1
#
_entry.id   AF-B3MAU6-F1
#
_cell.length_a   1.000
_cell.length_b   1.000
_cell.length_c   1.000
_cell.angle_alpha   90.00
_cell.angle_beta   90.00
_cell.angle_gamma   90.00
#
_symmetry.space_group_name_H-M   'P 1'
#
loop_
_entity.id
_entity.type
_entity.pdbx_description
1 polymer ?
#
loop_
_entity_poly.entity_id
_entity_poly.type
_entity_poly.pdbx_seq_one_letter_code
_entity_poly.pdbx_strand_id
1 'polypeptide(L)'
;MPVSEGEESDASFYSASDKVSENSKACIPLEEHELENLKKKLQRIVYIQHTDRNYHHALADMRDQTILSLLVEPSFYGRHHKTSVVVVATANETYVFDVQALGGTIHPEFRFILEAKRPRKVVHYSHRIGDHFNHRHGIRLGGICDSFTALCLARRERTPRTLPEAVSLVFGLPLEKLLCKEVSGSRESLRNFIARPLTHSQLRYLARLAILQLKMHDRLIYDNICAEVQHMTLDFNQIYTGDAYAALQMGPTSHHGFESIDHCYKINTEELASPTAIKKINGHQLDHEKCQM
;
A
#
# COMPACT_ATOMS: atom_id res chain seq x y z
N MET A 1 36.74 -48.66 20.31
CA MET A 1 37.83 -47.92 19.63
C MET A 1 38.33 -48.79 18.50
N PRO A 2 38.83 -48.24 17.37
CA PRO A 2 38.75 -46.84 16.88
C PRO A 2 37.33 -46.53 16.32
N VAL A 3 36.85 -45.32 15.92
CA VAL A 3 37.38 -44.15 15.15
C VAL A 3 37.53 -44.49 13.65
N SER A 4 37.01 -43.74 12.66
CA SER A 4 36.02 -42.63 12.56
C SER A 4 35.46 -42.64 11.10
N GLU A 5 34.72 -41.71 10.47
CA GLU A 5 34.32 -40.28 10.63
C GLU A 5 32.87 -40.10 10.07
N GLY A 6 32.38 -38.85 9.84
CA GLY A 6 31.21 -38.64 8.96
C GLY A 6 30.16 -37.56 9.30
N GLU A 7 30.44 -36.54 10.11
CA GLU A 7 29.51 -35.43 10.38
C GLU A 7 29.80 -34.21 9.48
N GLU A 8 28.83 -33.76 8.68
CA GLU A 8 28.71 -32.40 8.09
C GLU A 8 27.27 -32.23 7.54
N SER A 9 26.61 -31.07 7.62
CA SER A 9 26.93 -29.82 8.32
C SER A 9 25.64 -29.04 8.64
N ASP A 10 25.43 -28.66 9.90
CA ASP A 10 24.36 -27.72 10.28
C ASP A 10 24.74 -26.30 9.82
N ALA A 11 24.10 -25.83 8.74
CA ALA A 11 24.42 -24.55 8.09
C ALA A 11 23.93 -23.32 8.89
N SER A 12 24.62 -23.06 10.00
CA SER A 12 24.70 -21.85 10.81
C SER A 12 23.88 -20.63 10.32
N PHE A 13 22.82 -20.33 11.05
CA PHE A 13 22.28 -18.98 11.14
C PHE A 13 23.28 -18.10 11.92
N TYR A 14 24.04 -17.21 11.27
CA TYR A 14 24.36 -15.83 11.72
C TYR A 14 25.39 -15.10 10.81
N SER A 15 25.47 -13.77 10.98
CA SER A 15 26.50 -12.87 10.45
C SER A 15 26.75 -12.82 8.93
N ALA A 16 25.79 -12.26 8.19
CA ALA A 16 26.12 -11.45 7.02
C ALA A 16 26.25 -9.98 7.47
N SER A 17 27.48 -9.46 7.47
CA SER A 17 27.90 -8.15 7.98
C SER A 17 26.93 -6.99 7.71
N ASP A 18 26.74 -6.12 8.72
CA ASP A 18 26.14 -4.81 8.55
C ASP A 18 26.85 -4.01 7.45
N LYS A 19 26.15 -3.81 6.35
CA LYS A 19 26.37 -2.67 5.44
C LYS A 19 25.07 -1.88 5.38
N VAL A 20 24.95 -0.93 6.32
CA VAL A 20 23.89 0.08 6.30
C VAL A 20 24.10 0.95 5.05
N SER A 21 23.48 0.52 3.95
CA SER A 21 23.36 1.32 2.74
C SER A 21 22.60 2.61 3.06
N GLU A 22 23.02 3.73 2.46
CA GLU A 22 22.48 5.09 2.67
C GLU A 22 21.04 5.30 2.10
N ASN A 23 20.21 4.25 2.15
CA ASN A 23 18.81 4.22 1.76
C ASN A 23 17.89 4.49 2.95
N SER A 24 18.17 5.57 3.68
CA SER A 24 17.31 6.16 4.72
C SER A 24 16.02 6.78 4.17
N LYS A 25 15.97 7.01 2.85
CA LYS A 25 14.98 7.83 2.09
C LYS A 25 13.48 7.57 2.34
N ALA A 26 13.11 6.44 2.94
CA ALA A 26 11.72 6.09 3.23
C ALA A 26 11.39 5.99 4.73
N CYS A 27 12.31 6.34 5.63
CA CYS A 27 12.01 6.48 7.06
C CYS A 27 11.52 7.92 7.32
N ILE A 28 10.20 8.08 7.45
CA ILE A 28 9.50 9.34 7.65
C ILE A 28 8.61 9.15 8.90
N PRO A 29 9.10 9.47 10.11
CA PRO A 29 8.37 9.23 11.35
C PRO A 29 7.00 9.91 11.41
N LEU A 30 6.07 9.34 12.17
CA LEU A 30 4.80 10.01 12.47
C LEU A 30 5.04 11.22 13.37
N GLU A 31 4.46 12.36 12.98
CA GLU A 31 4.44 13.56 13.82
C GLU A 31 3.48 13.40 15.00
N GLU A 32 3.66 14.18 16.08
CA GLU A 32 2.82 14.07 17.28
C GLU A 32 1.32 14.30 16.97
N HIS A 33 1.01 15.24 16.08
CA HIS A 33 -0.35 15.54 15.67
C HIS A 33 -1.00 14.34 14.92
N GLU A 34 -0.21 13.61 14.14
CA GLU A 34 -0.64 12.41 13.39
C GLU A 34 -0.81 11.21 14.33
N LEU A 35 0.08 11.06 15.31
CA LEU A 35 0.00 10.03 16.35
C LEU A 35 -1.24 10.24 17.24
N GLU A 36 -1.59 11.50 17.54
CA GLU A 36 -2.81 11.83 18.26
C GLU A 36 -4.08 11.62 17.42
N ASN A 37 -4.04 11.92 16.12
CA ASN A 37 -5.12 11.56 15.18
C ASN A 37 -5.32 10.03 15.12
N LEU A 38 -4.22 9.25 15.06
CA LEU A 38 -4.26 7.79 15.14
C LEU A 38 -4.88 7.29 16.46
N LYS A 39 -4.53 7.88 17.62
CA LYS A 39 -5.16 7.55 18.91
C LYS A 39 -6.67 7.77 18.86
N LYS A 40 -7.13 8.91 18.33
CA LYS A 40 -8.54 9.29 18.20
C LYS A 40 -9.31 8.34 17.26
N LYS A 41 -8.80 8.03 16.07
CA LYS A 41 -9.42 7.04 15.16
C LYS A 41 -9.49 5.65 15.79
N LEU A 42 -8.46 5.24 16.53
CA LEU A 42 -8.46 3.97 17.28
C LEU A 42 -9.42 3.95 18.49
N GLN A 43 -10.07 5.06 18.85
CA GLN A 43 -11.16 5.08 19.84
C GLN A 43 -12.55 4.96 19.19
N ARG A 44 -12.68 5.14 17.87
CA ARG A 44 -13.96 5.21 17.15
C ARG A 44 -14.23 4.05 16.18
N ILE A 45 -13.44 2.97 16.28
CA ILE A 45 -13.54 1.80 15.40
C ILE A 45 -14.98 1.28 15.35
N VAL A 46 -15.60 1.36 14.18
CA VAL A 46 -16.98 0.94 13.96
C VAL A 46 -16.97 -0.54 13.58
N TYR A 47 -17.40 -1.39 14.52
CA TYR A 47 -17.50 -2.83 14.31
C TYR A 47 -18.88 -3.21 13.77
N ILE A 48 -18.92 -3.88 12.62
CA ILE A 48 -20.14 -4.11 11.83
C ILE A 48 -20.35 -5.61 11.66
N GLN A 49 -21.39 -6.15 12.32
CA GLN A 49 -21.75 -7.58 12.30
C GLN A 49 -23.08 -7.87 11.61
N HIS A 50 -23.87 -6.83 11.30
CA HIS A 50 -25.20 -6.93 10.70
C HIS A 50 -25.35 -5.87 9.60
N THR A 51 -26.26 -6.08 8.64
CA THR A 51 -26.63 -5.07 7.63
C THR A 51 -27.57 -4.03 8.24
N ASP A 52 -27.03 -3.23 9.16
CA ASP A 52 -27.75 -2.20 9.92
C ASP A 52 -27.48 -0.77 9.39
N ARG A 53 -27.89 0.24 10.16
CA ARG A 53 -27.61 1.66 9.82
C ARG A 53 -26.10 1.95 9.74
N ASN A 54 -25.27 1.29 10.54
CA ASN A 54 -23.83 1.48 10.55
C ASN A 54 -23.18 0.85 9.31
N TYR A 55 -23.68 -0.32 8.88
CA TYR A 55 -23.32 -0.93 7.59
C TYR A 55 -23.60 0.01 6.42
N HIS A 56 -24.84 0.50 6.29
CA HIS A 56 -25.20 1.38 5.18
C HIS A 56 -24.49 2.75 5.24
N HIS A 57 -24.26 3.31 6.44
CA HIS A 57 -23.44 4.51 6.62
C HIS A 57 -21.99 4.29 6.18
N ALA A 58 -21.37 3.17 6.55
CA ALA A 58 -20.00 2.85 6.14
C ALA A 58 -19.89 2.78 4.61
N LEU A 59 -20.86 2.14 3.94
CA LEU A 59 -20.88 2.07 2.48
C LEU A 59 -21.16 3.42 1.78
N ALA A 60 -21.78 4.39 2.47
CA ALA A 60 -21.91 5.75 1.98
C ALA A 60 -20.57 6.50 2.10
N ASP A 61 -20.00 6.58 3.32
CA ASP A 61 -18.69 7.22 3.57
C ASP A 61 -17.60 6.68 2.62
N MET A 62 -17.58 5.36 2.39
CA MET A 62 -16.66 4.70 1.47
C MET A 62 -16.81 5.11 0.00
N ARG A 63 -18.00 5.46 -0.47
CA ARG A 63 -18.23 5.89 -1.87
C ARG A 63 -17.73 7.31 -2.10
N ASP A 64 -17.85 8.16 -1.08
CA ASP A 64 -17.47 9.57 -1.15
C ASP A 64 -15.94 9.78 -1.03
N GLN A 65 -15.18 8.73 -0.69
CA GLN A 65 -13.72 8.79 -0.67
C GLN A 65 -13.10 8.83 -2.08
N THR A 66 -12.03 9.61 -2.24
CA THR A 66 -11.18 9.54 -3.45
C THR A 66 -10.27 8.30 -3.45
N ILE A 67 -9.86 7.87 -2.25
CA ILE A 67 -8.99 6.74 -1.92
C ILE A 67 -9.33 6.23 -0.51
N LEU A 68 -9.29 4.92 -0.30
CA LEU A 68 -9.44 4.28 1.01
C LEU A 68 -8.43 3.14 1.16
N SER A 69 -8.20 2.69 2.38
CA SER A 69 -7.33 1.56 2.68
C SER A 69 -8.15 0.33 3.06
N LEU A 70 -7.74 -0.83 2.55
CA LEU A 70 -8.45 -2.09 2.61
C LEU A 70 -7.53 -3.19 3.15
N LEU A 71 -7.97 -3.90 4.19
CA LEU A 71 -7.40 -5.18 4.62
C LEU A 71 -8.46 -6.27 4.52
N VAL A 72 -8.01 -7.52 4.36
CA VAL A 72 -8.85 -8.71 4.33
C VAL A 72 -8.11 -9.79 5.09
N GLU A 73 -8.71 -10.37 6.14
CA GLU A 73 -8.04 -11.43 6.88
C GLU A 73 -8.90 -12.72 6.92
N PRO A 74 -8.28 -13.91 6.84
CA PRO A 74 -6.83 -14.14 6.72
C PRO A 74 -6.28 -13.90 5.29
N SER A 75 -5.29 -13.01 5.17
CA SER A 75 -4.73 -12.52 3.89
C SER A 75 -3.74 -13.48 3.22
N PHE A 76 -2.93 -14.18 4.02
CA PHE A 76 -1.75 -14.93 3.54
C PHE A 76 -2.09 -16.18 2.70
N TYR A 77 -3.28 -16.75 2.87
CA TYR A 77 -3.65 -18.04 2.27
C TYR A 77 -4.49 -17.93 0.98
N GLY A 78 -4.72 -16.71 0.46
CA GLY A 78 -5.46 -16.50 -0.79
C GLY A 78 -6.82 -17.22 -0.82
N ARG A 79 -7.14 -17.84 -1.95
CA ARG A 79 -8.35 -18.67 -2.17
C ARG A 79 -8.62 -19.79 -1.15
N HIS A 80 -7.60 -20.26 -0.42
CA HIS A 80 -7.70 -21.47 0.42
C HIS A 80 -8.47 -21.26 1.73
N HIS A 81 -8.63 -20.02 2.20
CA HIS A 81 -9.39 -19.70 3.41
C HIS A 81 -10.70 -18.96 3.09
N LYS A 82 -11.72 -19.13 3.94
CA LYS A 82 -12.89 -18.23 3.97
C LYS A 82 -12.44 -16.85 4.46
N THR A 83 -13.00 -15.78 3.91
CA THR A 83 -12.86 -14.43 4.46
C THR A 83 -13.43 -14.40 5.87
N SER A 84 -12.68 -13.89 6.85
CA SER A 84 -13.16 -13.71 8.20
C SER A 84 -13.60 -12.28 8.46
N VAL A 85 -12.76 -11.32 8.08
CA VAL A 85 -13.01 -9.89 8.24
C VAL A 85 -12.55 -9.11 7.00
N VAL A 86 -13.20 -7.98 6.76
CA VAL A 86 -12.72 -6.93 5.86
C VAL A 86 -12.64 -5.64 6.66
N VAL A 87 -11.51 -4.94 6.56
CA VAL A 87 -11.26 -3.70 7.30
C VAL A 87 -11.11 -2.57 6.29
N VAL A 88 -11.79 -1.46 6.54
CA VAL A 88 -11.73 -0.27 5.69
C VAL A 88 -11.42 0.96 6.53
N ALA A 89 -10.32 1.63 6.23
CA ALA A 89 -9.98 2.94 6.79
C ALA A 89 -10.21 4.04 5.75
N THR A 90 -10.98 5.06 6.13
CA THR A 90 -11.32 6.22 5.29
C THR A 90 -10.66 7.49 5.84
N ALA A 91 -10.84 8.63 5.17
CA ALA A 91 -10.42 9.93 5.69
C ALA A 91 -11.11 10.24 7.03
N ASN A 92 -12.34 9.75 7.23
CA ASN A 92 -13.16 9.99 8.40
C ASN A 92 -12.95 8.93 9.50
N GLU A 93 -13.36 7.69 9.26
CA GLU A 93 -13.48 6.66 10.30
C GLU A 93 -12.76 5.35 9.91
N THR A 94 -12.95 4.29 10.69
CA THR A 94 -12.42 2.96 10.37
C THR A 94 -13.42 1.86 10.73
N TYR A 95 -13.81 1.10 9.70
CA TYR A 95 -14.84 0.08 9.72
C TYR A 95 -14.22 -1.31 9.76
N VAL A 96 -14.68 -2.17 10.66
CA VAL A 96 -14.33 -3.60 10.69
C VAL A 96 -15.60 -4.39 10.40
N PHE A 97 -15.72 -4.90 9.18
CA PHE A 97 -16.82 -5.76 8.75
C PHE A 97 -16.51 -7.20 9.16
N ASP A 98 -17.31 -7.76 10.07
CA ASP A 98 -17.29 -9.16 10.42
C ASP A 98 -17.99 -9.97 9.33
N VAL A 99 -17.22 -10.39 8.31
CA VAL A 99 -17.76 -11.14 7.17
C VAL A 99 -18.34 -12.48 7.60
N GLN A 100 -17.88 -13.09 8.71
CA GLN A 100 -18.53 -14.30 9.24
C GLN A 100 -19.94 -14.02 9.77
N ALA A 101 -20.12 -12.94 10.55
CA ALA A 101 -21.45 -12.56 11.05
C ALA A 101 -22.39 -12.10 9.93
N LEU A 102 -21.85 -11.43 8.90
CA LEU A 102 -22.54 -11.07 7.65
C LEU A 102 -22.76 -12.28 6.71
N GLY A 103 -22.99 -13.48 7.26
CA GLY A 103 -23.33 -14.69 6.49
C GLY A 103 -22.20 -15.29 5.65
N GLY A 104 -20.96 -14.85 5.80
CA GLY A 104 -19.79 -15.35 5.07
C GLY A 104 -19.61 -14.80 3.66
N THR A 105 -20.36 -13.77 3.26
CA THR A 105 -20.39 -13.22 1.88
C THR A 105 -20.25 -11.70 1.87
N ILE A 106 -19.90 -11.13 0.71
CA ILE A 106 -19.90 -9.68 0.50
C ILE A 106 -21.14 -9.28 -0.32
N HIS A 107 -22.04 -8.51 0.29
CA HIS A 107 -23.28 -8.05 -0.36
C HIS A 107 -23.02 -7.16 -1.60
N PRO A 108 -23.92 -7.14 -2.60
CA PRO A 108 -23.72 -6.43 -3.87
C PRO A 108 -23.31 -4.95 -3.72
N GLU A 109 -23.94 -4.23 -2.79
CA GLU A 109 -23.72 -2.81 -2.53
C GLU A 109 -22.31 -2.47 -2.03
N PHE A 110 -21.63 -3.42 -1.38
CA PHE A 110 -20.22 -3.34 -0.99
C PHE A 110 -19.32 -3.82 -2.13
N ARG A 111 -19.70 -4.93 -2.78
CA ARG A 111 -19.02 -5.46 -3.99
C ARG A 111 -18.83 -4.37 -5.05
N PHE A 112 -19.85 -3.56 -5.37
CA PHE A 112 -19.72 -2.48 -6.35
C PHE A 112 -18.60 -1.47 -5.99
N ILE A 113 -18.40 -1.15 -4.71
CA ILE A 113 -17.32 -0.25 -4.24
C ILE A 113 -15.95 -0.90 -4.43
N LEU A 114 -15.85 -2.22 -4.19
CA LEU A 114 -14.62 -2.99 -4.38
C LEU A 114 -14.25 -3.11 -5.87
N GLU A 115 -15.20 -3.37 -6.76
CA GLU A 115 -14.96 -3.55 -8.21
C GLU A 115 -14.79 -2.22 -8.98
N ALA A 116 -15.30 -1.09 -8.45
CA ALA A 116 -15.19 0.21 -9.10
C ALA A 116 -13.73 0.75 -9.20
N LYS A 117 -13.48 1.61 -10.20
CA LYS A 117 -12.19 2.33 -10.36
C LYS A 117 -11.97 3.44 -9.31
N ARG A 118 -13.05 3.92 -8.67
CA ARG A 118 -13.07 4.89 -7.57
C ARG A 118 -14.07 4.40 -6.49
N PRO A 119 -13.81 4.54 -5.18
CA PRO A 119 -12.55 4.97 -4.56
C PRO A 119 -11.37 4.09 -5.00
N ARG A 120 -10.14 4.61 -4.96
CA ARG A 120 -8.95 3.75 -5.07
C ARG A 120 -8.80 2.90 -3.81
N LYS A 121 -8.40 1.64 -3.93
CA LYS A 121 -8.18 0.71 -2.81
C LYS A 121 -6.68 0.57 -2.56
N VAL A 122 -6.17 1.18 -1.49
CA VAL A 122 -4.84 0.87 -0.97
C VAL A 122 -4.88 -0.51 -0.32
N VAL A 123 -3.95 -1.37 -0.71
CA VAL A 123 -3.76 -2.73 -0.20
C VAL A 123 -2.26 -3.02 -0.06
N HIS A 124 -1.90 -4.14 0.56
CA HIS A 124 -0.53 -4.65 0.63
C HIS A 124 -0.51 -6.06 0.05
N TYR A 125 0.36 -6.32 -0.94
CA TYR A 125 0.30 -7.53 -1.78
C TYR A 125 -1.08 -7.72 -2.44
N SER A 126 -1.45 -6.77 -3.28
CA SER A 126 -2.68 -6.75 -4.09
C SER A 126 -3.00 -8.08 -4.77
N HIS A 127 -1.99 -8.83 -5.23
CA HIS A 127 -2.16 -10.15 -5.84
C HIS A 127 -2.84 -11.17 -4.92
N ARG A 128 -2.56 -11.16 -3.61
CA ARG A 128 -3.17 -12.08 -2.62
C ARG A 128 -4.63 -11.71 -2.37
N ILE A 129 -4.86 -10.41 -2.20
CA ILE A 129 -6.20 -9.84 -1.95
C ILE A 129 -7.10 -10.02 -3.19
N GLY A 130 -6.55 -9.86 -4.40
CA GLY A 130 -7.23 -10.13 -5.66
C GLY A 130 -7.56 -11.61 -5.89
N ASP A 131 -6.60 -12.51 -5.64
CA ASP A 131 -6.84 -13.97 -5.69
C ASP A 131 -7.95 -14.37 -4.72
N HIS A 132 -7.88 -13.88 -3.48
CA HIS A 132 -8.88 -14.15 -2.44
C HIS A 132 -10.26 -13.64 -2.85
N PHE A 133 -10.42 -12.36 -3.24
CA PHE A 133 -11.73 -11.83 -3.64
C PHE A 133 -12.31 -12.51 -4.87
N ASN A 134 -11.49 -12.83 -5.87
CA ASN A 134 -11.95 -13.49 -7.10
C ASN A 134 -12.47 -14.90 -6.81
N HIS A 135 -11.75 -15.70 -6.02
CA HIS A 135 -12.14 -17.09 -5.76
C HIS A 135 -13.10 -17.27 -4.56
N ARG A 136 -13.14 -16.34 -3.60
CA ARG A 136 -14.06 -16.42 -2.45
C ARG A 136 -15.42 -15.76 -2.69
N HIS A 137 -15.48 -14.70 -3.52
CA HIS A 137 -16.69 -13.90 -3.74
C HIS A 137 -16.99 -13.59 -5.21
N GLY A 138 -16.16 -14.05 -6.16
CA GLY A 138 -16.28 -13.68 -7.57
C GLY A 138 -16.01 -12.21 -7.85
N ILE A 139 -15.30 -11.50 -6.97
CA ILE A 139 -15.07 -10.05 -7.00
C ILE A 139 -13.75 -9.73 -7.69
N ARG A 140 -13.78 -8.89 -8.73
CA ARG A 140 -12.59 -8.37 -9.40
C ARG A 140 -12.24 -6.98 -8.87
N LEU A 141 -11.36 -6.95 -7.87
CA LEU A 141 -10.94 -5.72 -7.17
C LEU A 141 -10.43 -4.64 -8.17
N GLY A 142 -11.12 -3.51 -8.24
CA GLY A 142 -10.78 -2.39 -9.12
C GLY A 142 -9.98 -1.30 -8.42
N GLY A 143 -9.40 -0.37 -9.19
CA GLY A 143 -8.77 0.85 -8.64
C GLY A 143 -7.65 0.61 -7.62
N ILE A 144 -6.86 -0.45 -7.82
CA ILE A 144 -5.84 -0.92 -6.87
C ILE A 144 -4.68 0.08 -6.74
N CYS A 145 -4.23 0.28 -5.50
CA CYS A 145 -3.00 0.96 -5.10
C CYS A 145 -2.19 0.01 -4.19
N ASP A 146 -1.13 -0.63 -4.71
CA ASP A 146 -0.34 -1.57 -3.90
C ASP A 146 0.77 -0.84 -3.12
N SER A 147 0.61 -0.78 -1.80
CA SER A 147 1.56 -0.19 -0.88
C SER A 147 2.88 -0.95 -0.78
N PHE A 148 2.91 -2.26 -1.09
CA PHE A 148 4.17 -3.00 -1.22
C PHE A 148 4.94 -2.54 -2.46
N THR A 149 4.26 -2.41 -3.60
CA THR A 149 4.87 -1.88 -4.84
C THR A 149 5.36 -0.44 -4.66
N ALA A 150 4.59 0.42 -3.99
CA ALA A 150 5.01 1.77 -3.65
C ALA A 150 6.28 1.78 -2.78
N LEU A 151 6.35 0.91 -1.75
CA LEU A 151 7.54 0.77 -0.90
C LEU A 151 8.76 0.32 -1.72
N CYS A 152 8.59 -0.64 -2.62
CA CYS A 152 9.66 -1.13 -3.47
C CYS A 152 10.19 -0.07 -4.44
N LEU A 153 9.32 0.79 -4.97
CA LEU A 153 9.71 1.90 -5.86
C LEU A 153 10.46 2.99 -5.09
N ALA A 154 9.87 3.47 -3.99
CA ALA A 154 10.47 4.49 -3.12
C ALA A 154 11.86 4.09 -2.60
N ARG A 155 12.01 2.86 -2.11
CA ARG A 155 13.29 2.34 -1.60
C ARG A 155 14.24 1.78 -2.66
N ARG A 156 13.79 1.62 -3.90
CA ARG A 156 14.48 0.88 -4.98
C ARG A 156 14.90 -0.55 -4.57
N GLU A 157 14.12 -1.18 -3.68
CA GLU A 157 14.45 -2.41 -2.95
C GLU A 157 13.31 -3.43 -3.12
N ARG A 158 13.60 -4.73 -3.34
CA ARG A 158 12.57 -5.77 -3.59
C ARG A 158 12.41 -6.81 -2.47
N THR A 159 12.94 -6.54 -1.29
CA THR A 159 12.86 -7.44 -0.12
C THR A 159 11.41 -7.62 0.35
N PRO A 160 10.90 -8.87 0.44
CA PRO A 160 9.58 -9.12 1.02
C PRO A 160 9.50 -8.63 2.47
N ARG A 161 8.43 -7.90 2.79
CA ARG A 161 8.04 -7.48 4.14
C ARG A 161 6.54 -7.62 4.32
N THR A 162 6.08 -7.94 5.51
CA THR A 162 4.65 -7.89 5.86
C THR A 162 4.20 -6.43 6.08
N LEU A 163 2.90 -6.17 6.11
CA LEU A 163 2.39 -4.83 6.36
C LEU A 163 2.85 -4.24 7.72
N PRO A 164 2.86 -4.99 8.85
CA PRO A 164 3.48 -4.52 10.09
C PRO A 164 4.95 -4.12 9.95
N GLU A 165 5.76 -4.90 9.23
CA GLU A 165 7.19 -4.60 9.03
C GLU A 165 7.40 -3.41 8.10
N ALA A 166 6.56 -3.26 7.06
CA ALA A 166 6.57 -2.09 6.18
C ALA A 166 6.19 -0.81 6.95
N VAL A 167 5.15 -0.86 7.77
CA VAL A 167 4.70 0.24 8.63
C VAL A 167 5.74 0.58 9.70
N SER A 168 6.40 -0.43 10.28
CA SER A 168 7.52 -0.27 11.22
C SER A 168 8.70 0.46 10.57
N LEU A 169 9.12 0.02 9.39
CA LEU A 169 10.23 0.58 8.62
C LEU A 169 9.97 2.01 8.15
N VAL A 170 8.77 2.31 7.65
CA VAL A 170 8.46 3.65 7.12
C VAL A 170 8.28 4.68 8.23
N PHE A 171 7.63 4.34 9.35
CA PHE A 171 7.34 5.31 10.41
C PHE A 171 8.30 5.28 11.61
N GLY A 172 9.37 4.46 11.56
CA GLY A 172 10.28 4.26 12.69
C GLY A 172 9.61 3.67 13.94
N LEU A 173 8.51 2.94 13.76
CA LEU A 173 7.70 2.42 14.87
C LEU A 173 8.19 1.03 15.31
N PRO A 174 8.46 0.78 16.60
CA PRO A 174 8.76 -0.56 17.11
C PRO A 174 7.65 -1.55 16.76
N LEU A 175 8.02 -2.68 16.15
CA LEU A 175 7.09 -3.68 15.61
C LEU A 175 6.15 -4.24 16.71
N GLU A 176 6.66 -4.37 17.93
CA GLU A 176 5.95 -4.86 19.12
C GLU A 176 4.78 -3.94 19.50
N LYS A 177 4.86 -2.64 19.16
CA LYS A 177 3.78 -1.66 19.37
C LYS A 177 2.70 -1.73 18.26
N LEU A 178 3.03 -2.33 17.11
CA LEU A 178 2.10 -2.55 15.99
C LEU A 178 1.31 -3.84 16.16
N LEU A 179 1.94 -4.91 16.66
CA LEU A 179 1.34 -6.24 16.88
C LEU A 179 0.34 -6.29 18.06
N CYS A 180 -0.27 -7.46 18.27
CA CYS A 180 -0.99 -7.82 19.49
C CYS A 180 -0.79 -9.30 19.85
N LYS A 181 -1.05 -9.68 21.11
CA LYS A 181 -0.74 -11.01 21.66
C LYS A 181 -1.42 -12.15 20.90
N GLU A 182 -2.58 -11.90 20.33
CA GLU A 182 -3.38 -12.84 19.55
C GLU A 182 -2.72 -13.20 18.21
N VAL A 183 -2.01 -12.24 17.59
CA VAL A 183 -1.32 -12.42 16.29
C VAL A 183 0.05 -13.06 16.48
N SER A 184 0.75 -12.73 17.56
CA SER A 184 2.01 -13.38 17.96
C SER A 184 1.82 -14.73 18.67
N GLY A 185 0.58 -15.14 18.95
CA GLY A 185 0.25 -16.31 19.76
C GLY A 185 0.30 -17.64 19.01
N SER A 186 0.30 -18.76 19.75
CA SER A 186 0.26 -20.11 19.18
C SER A 186 -1.10 -20.51 18.56
N ARG A 187 -2.20 -19.90 19.02
CA ARG A 187 -3.57 -20.24 18.60
C ARG A 187 -3.90 -19.65 17.22
N GLU A 188 -3.76 -20.47 16.18
CA GLU A 188 -4.00 -20.09 14.79
C GLU A 188 -5.37 -19.44 14.54
N SER A 189 -6.45 -19.92 15.17
CA SER A 189 -7.78 -19.33 15.00
C SER A 189 -7.89 -17.89 15.53
N LEU A 190 -6.99 -17.46 16.42
CA LEU A 190 -6.85 -16.05 16.82
C LEU A 190 -5.94 -15.27 15.87
N ARG A 191 -4.82 -15.85 15.42
CA ARG A 191 -3.92 -15.23 14.43
C ARG A 191 -4.62 -14.93 13.11
N ASN A 192 -5.41 -15.87 12.61
CA ASN A 192 -6.12 -15.80 11.34
C ASN A 192 -7.49 -15.08 11.49
N PHE A 193 -7.76 -14.49 12.66
CA PHE A 193 -9.00 -13.80 13.01
C PHE A 193 -10.27 -14.64 12.83
N ILE A 194 -10.17 -15.98 12.88
CA ILE A 194 -11.29 -16.91 12.61
C ILE A 194 -12.20 -17.06 13.83
N ALA A 195 -11.64 -17.04 15.04
CA ALA A 195 -12.41 -17.18 16.28
C ALA A 195 -13.37 -15.99 16.52
N ARG A 196 -14.44 -16.23 17.28
CA ARG A 196 -15.41 -15.21 17.69
C ARG A 196 -15.68 -15.29 19.21
N PRO A 197 -16.02 -14.17 19.87
CA PRO A 197 -15.97 -12.80 19.35
C PRO A 197 -14.53 -12.35 19.06
N LEU A 198 -14.35 -11.36 18.20
CA LEU A 198 -13.03 -10.72 18.02
C LEU A 198 -12.68 -9.90 19.26
N THR A 199 -11.44 -10.00 19.72
CA THR A 199 -10.99 -9.24 20.89
C THR A 199 -10.82 -7.76 20.55
N HIS A 200 -10.96 -6.89 21.57
CA HIS A 200 -10.68 -5.46 21.39
C HIS A 200 -9.24 -5.21 20.90
N SER A 201 -8.28 -6.05 21.31
CA SER A 201 -6.90 -6.05 20.81
C SER A 201 -6.80 -6.37 19.31
N GLN A 202 -7.52 -7.40 18.83
CA GLN A 202 -7.61 -7.72 17.40
C GLN A 202 -8.24 -6.58 16.60
N LEU A 203 -9.35 -6.00 17.08
CA LEU A 203 -10.00 -4.85 16.42
C LEU A 203 -9.06 -3.63 16.33
N ARG A 204 -8.34 -3.30 17.41
CA ARG A 204 -7.34 -2.23 17.43
C ARG A 204 -6.14 -2.51 16.51
N TYR A 205 -5.66 -3.75 16.45
CA TYR A 205 -4.59 -4.18 15.55
C TYR A 205 -5.00 -3.97 14.09
N LEU A 206 -6.16 -4.51 13.70
CA LEU A 206 -6.71 -4.42 12.36
C LEU A 206 -6.92 -2.97 11.92
N ALA A 207 -7.57 -2.15 12.77
CA ALA A 207 -7.80 -0.73 12.49
C ALA A 207 -6.48 0.05 12.39
N ARG A 208 -5.51 -0.21 13.28
CA ARG A 208 -4.18 0.44 13.27
C ARG A 208 -3.48 0.20 11.94
N LEU A 209 -3.44 -1.06 11.48
CA LEU A 209 -2.79 -1.40 10.21
C LEU A 209 -3.55 -0.80 9.01
N ALA A 210 -4.88 -0.77 9.03
CA ALA A 210 -5.65 -0.16 7.93
C ALA A 210 -5.39 1.36 7.82
N ILE A 211 -5.39 2.08 8.95
CA ILE A 211 -5.08 3.52 9.00
C ILE A 211 -3.64 3.78 8.57
N LEU A 212 -2.67 3.03 9.12
CA LEU A 212 -1.26 3.20 8.80
C LEU A 212 -0.91 2.76 7.38
N GLN A 213 -1.59 1.78 6.79
CA GLN A 213 -1.45 1.43 5.37
C GLN A 213 -1.84 2.59 4.45
N LEU A 214 -2.93 3.32 4.76
CA LEU A 214 -3.35 4.50 4.00
C LEU A 214 -2.27 5.59 4.05
N LYS A 215 -1.86 5.91 5.29
CA LYS A 215 -0.81 6.90 5.60
C LYS A 215 0.54 6.56 4.97
N MET A 216 0.91 5.28 4.97
CA MET A 216 2.17 4.78 4.44
C MET A 216 2.19 4.91 2.91
N HIS A 217 1.11 4.50 2.24
CA HIS A 217 0.97 4.70 0.80
C HIS A 217 1.05 6.19 0.43
N ASP A 218 0.38 7.06 1.18
CA ASP A 218 0.38 8.51 0.96
C ASP A 218 1.79 9.11 0.99
N ARG A 219 2.54 8.89 2.09
CA ARG A 219 3.94 9.33 2.24
C ARG A 219 4.90 8.68 1.21
N LEU A 220 4.68 7.42 0.83
CA LEU A 220 5.50 6.75 -0.19
C LEU A 220 5.25 7.30 -1.61
N ILE A 221 4.04 7.77 -1.90
CA ILE A 221 3.71 8.42 -3.17
C ILE A 221 4.24 9.85 -3.19
N TYR A 222 3.85 10.70 -2.24
CA TYR A 222 4.13 12.13 -2.32
C TYR A 222 5.56 12.48 -1.91
N ASP A 223 5.96 12.18 -0.67
CA ASP A 223 7.28 12.48 -0.10
C ASP A 223 8.43 11.66 -0.72
N ASN A 224 8.17 10.80 -1.70
CA ASN A 224 9.19 9.92 -2.32
C ASN A 224 9.02 9.81 -3.85
N ILE A 225 7.96 9.17 -4.35
CA ILE A 225 7.79 8.91 -5.79
C ILE A 225 7.48 10.19 -6.58
N CYS A 226 6.82 11.18 -5.97
CA CYS A 226 6.52 12.48 -6.55
C CYS A 226 7.38 13.63 -5.97
N ALA A 227 8.41 13.34 -5.18
CA ALA A 227 9.25 14.35 -4.52
C ALA A 227 9.93 15.29 -5.53
N GLU A 228 10.37 14.77 -6.67
CA GLU A 228 10.94 15.56 -7.78
C GLU A 228 9.94 16.60 -8.34
N VAL A 229 8.66 16.24 -8.41
CA VAL A 229 7.58 17.16 -8.82
C VAL A 229 7.30 18.22 -7.74
N GLN A 230 7.43 17.86 -6.45
CA GLN A 230 7.34 18.83 -5.35
C GLN A 230 8.51 19.82 -5.36
N HIS A 231 9.74 19.35 -5.57
CA HIS A 231 10.93 20.20 -5.73
C HIS A 231 10.77 21.17 -6.91
N MET A 232 10.44 20.66 -8.11
CA MET A 232 10.14 21.50 -9.26
C MET A 232 9.07 22.57 -8.99
N THR A 233 8.02 22.23 -8.24
CA THR A 233 6.94 23.17 -7.88
C THR A 233 7.44 24.26 -6.93
N LEU A 234 8.34 23.94 -6.00
CA LEU A 234 8.97 24.91 -5.10
C LEU A 234 9.96 25.81 -5.84
N ASP A 235 10.77 25.25 -6.74
CA ASP A 235 11.76 26.00 -7.52
C ASP A 235 11.05 26.96 -8.48
N PHE A 236 10.01 26.49 -9.19
CA PHE A 236 9.15 27.31 -10.04
C PHE A 236 8.47 28.46 -9.26
N ASN A 237 8.07 28.21 -8.01
CA ASN A 237 7.47 29.25 -7.17
C ASN A 237 8.51 30.29 -6.71
N GLN A 238 9.72 29.87 -6.32
CA GLN A 238 10.75 30.74 -5.76
C GLN A 238 11.25 31.81 -6.74
N ILE A 239 11.29 31.51 -8.04
CA ILE A 239 11.67 32.45 -9.12
C ILE A 239 10.94 33.80 -9.00
N TYR A 240 9.66 33.77 -8.63
CA TYR A 240 8.81 34.95 -8.52
C TYR A 240 8.87 35.66 -7.17
N THR A 241 9.66 35.16 -6.21
CA THR A 241 9.72 35.72 -4.85
C THR A 241 10.85 36.74 -4.63
N GLY A 242 11.85 36.79 -5.53
CA GLY A 242 13.05 37.60 -5.38
C GLY A 242 13.10 38.92 -6.17
N ASP A 243 12.28 39.09 -7.21
CA ASP A 243 12.28 40.28 -8.09
C ASP A 243 10.93 41.00 -8.08
N ALA A 244 10.97 42.31 -7.82
CA ALA A 244 9.79 43.20 -7.83
C ALA A 244 9.13 43.31 -9.22
N TYR A 245 9.86 43.01 -10.30
CA TYR A 245 9.34 43.00 -11.66
C TYR A 245 8.87 41.62 -12.15
N ALA A 246 9.10 40.53 -11.38
CA ALA A 246 8.70 39.17 -11.77
C ALA A 246 7.18 39.04 -11.99
N ALA A 247 6.38 39.86 -11.32
CA ALA A 247 4.93 39.93 -11.55
C ALA A 247 4.55 40.37 -12.98
N LEU A 248 5.38 41.18 -13.66
CA LEU A 248 5.19 41.51 -15.08
C LEU A 248 5.45 40.31 -15.99
N GLN A 249 6.19 39.32 -15.50
CA GLN A 249 6.53 38.08 -16.20
C GLN A 249 5.55 36.92 -15.87
N MET A 250 4.52 37.14 -15.05
CA MET A 250 3.44 36.17 -14.76
C MET A 250 2.24 36.26 -15.73
N GLY A 251 2.42 36.81 -16.93
CA GLY A 251 1.37 36.89 -17.93
C GLY A 251 0.88 35.50 -18.41
N PRO A 252 -0.41 35.32 -18.78
CA PRO A 252 -0.96 33.99 -19.16
C PRO A 252 -0.31 33.31 -20.37
N THR A 253 0.52 34.02 -21.13
CA THR A 253 1.30 33.50 -22.28
C THR A 253 2.81 33.55 -22.01
N SER A 254 3.22 33.71 -20.76
CA SER A 254 4.63 33.73 -20.35
C SER A 254 5.18 32.31 -20.19
N HIS A 255 6.44 32.13 -20.58
CA HIS A 255 7.22 30.93 -20.32
C HIS A 255 8.32 31.15 -19.26
N HIS A 256 8.30 32.27 -18.54
CA HIS A 256 9.25 32.51 -17.45
C HIS A 256 9.09 31.47 -16.33
N GLY A 257 10.19 30.97 -15.80
CA GLY A 257 10.21 29.89 -14.81
C GLY A 257 10.09 28.48 -15.38
N PHE A 258 9.76 28.30 -16.67
CA PHE A 258 9.65 26.97 -17.28
C PHE A 258 11.00 26.23 -17.31
N GLU A 259 12.11 26.96 -17.25
CA GLU A 259 13.47 26.43 -17.07
C GLU A 259 13.59 25.46 -15.87
N SER A 260 12.81 25.65 -14.80
CA SER A 260 12.77 24.76 -13.64
C SER A 260 12.00 23.46 -13.84
N ILE A 261 11.26 23.30 -14.95
CA ILE A 261 10.55 22.05 -15.32
C ILE A 261 11.06 21.41 -16.63
N ASP A 262 11.76 22.18 -17.47
CA ASP A 262 12.31 21.74 -18.76
C ASP A 262 13.19 20.48 -18.70
N HIS A 263 13.86 20.23 -17.57
CA HIS A 263 14.71 19.05 -17.41
C HIS A 263 13.94 17.73 -17.47
N CYS A 264 12.66 17.70 -17.08
CA CYS A 264 11.80 16.53 -17.26
C CYS A 264 11.25 16.36 -18.69
N TYR A 265 11.32 17.41 -19.53
CA TYR A 265 10.93 17.35 -20.94
C TYR A 265 12.09 17.00 -21.88
N LYS A 266 13.34 17.11 -21.42
CA LYS A 266 14.55 16.67 -22.12
C LYS A 266 14.69 15.14 -22.07
N ILE A 267 13.82 14.46 -22.80
CA ILE A 267 13.97 13.03 -23.14
C ILE A 267 15.35 12.86 -23.80
N ASN A 268 16.14 11.89 -23.34
CA ASN A 268 17.43 11.55 -23.94
C ASN A 268 17.22 10.97 -25.36
N THR A 269 17.21 11.83 -26.38
CA THR A 269 17.09 11.46 -27.80
C THR A 269 18.22 10.52 -28.24
N GLU A 270 19.34 10.52 -27.51
CA GLU A 270 20.53 9.69 -27.77
C GLU A 270 20.31 8.20 -27.48
N GLU A 271 19.51 7.81 -26.48
CA GLU A 271 19.24 6.38 -26.22
C GLU A 271 18.38 5.74 -27.33
N LEU A 272 17.48 6.52 -27.94
CA LEU A 272 16.68 6.11 -29.08
C LEU A 272 17.48 6.01 -30.39
N ALA A 273 18.66 6.63 -30.46
CA ALA A 273 19.52 6.64 -31.64
C ALA A 273 20.41 5.38 -31.79
N SER A 274 20.34 4.42 -30.86
CA SER A 274 21.11 3.18 -30.94
C SER A 274 20.53 2.19 -31.98
N PRO A 275 21.32 1.70 -32.97
CA PRO A 275 20.83 0.75 -33.99
C PRO A 275 20.28 -0.58 -33.42
N THR A 276 20.62 -0.89 -32.17
CA THR A 276 20.17 -2.08 -31.44
C THR A 276 18.70 -2.01 -31.02
N ALA A 277 18.15 -0.81 -30.81
CA ALA A 277 16.77 -0.63 -30.34
C ALA A 277 15.73 -0.96 -31.41
N ILE A 278 15.96 -0.52 -32.65
CA ILE A 278 15.01 -0.64 -33.78
C ILE A 278 14.66 -2.11 -34.07
N LYS A 279 15.62 -3.04 -33.90
CA LYS A 279 15.38 -4.49 -34.09
C LYS A 279 14.42 -5.12 -33.06
N LYS A 280 14.21 -4.51 -31.88
CA LYS A 280 13.25 -5.02 -30.89
C LYS A 280 11.80 -4.61 -31.17
N ILE A 281 11.58 -3.52 -31.89
CA ILE A 281 10.23 -3.05 -32.24
C ILE A 281 9.67 -3.91 -33.38
N ASN A 282 10.42 -4.07 -34.48
CA ASN A 282 9.97 -4.84 -35.64
C ASN A 282 9.87 -6.36 -35.37
N GLY A 283 10.50 -6.86 -34.30
CA GLY A 283 10.43 -8.28 -33.92
C GLY A 283 9.08 -8.73 -33.35
N HIS A 284 8.35 -7.84 -32.68
CA HIS A 284 7.08 -8.20 -32.03
C HIS A 284 5.83 -8.06 -32.91
N GLN A 285 5.97 -7.57 -34.15
CA GLN A 285 4.84 -7.31 -35.04
C GLN A 285 4.52 -8.45 -36.02
N LEU A 286 5.26 -9.56 -35.99
CA LEU A 286 5.09 -10.72 -36.88
C LEU A 286 4.44 -11.96 -36.22
N ASP A 287 4.42 -12.05 -34.88
CA ASP A 287 3.85 -13.21 -34.17
C ASP A 287 2.32 -13.13 -33.99
N HIS A 288 1.70 -11.99 -34.26
CA HIS A 288 0.26 -11.79 -34.04
C HIS A 288 -0.66 -12.26 -35.18
N GLU A 289 -0.13 -12.49 -36.40
CA GLU A 289 -0.93 -12.92 -37.57
C GLU A 289 -1.05 -14.45 -37.74
N LYS A 290 -0.51 -15.25 -36.80
CA LYS A 290 -0.57 -16.73 -36.86
C LYS A 290 -1.53 -17.41 -35.87
N CYS A 291 -2.54 -16.67 -35.40
CA CYS A 291 -3.59 -17.21 -34.52
C CYS A 291 -5.02 -16.91 -35.02
N GLN A 292 -5.19 -16.70 -36.33
CA GLN A 292 -6.49 -16.62 -37.01
C GLN A 292 -6.48 -17.33 -38.38
N MET A 293 -6.18 -18.63 -38.36
CA MET A 293 -6.64 -19.64 -39.33
C MET A 293 -6.96 -20.92 -38.57
#